data_AF-A0A2V9VNP8-F1
#
_entry.id   AF-A0A2V9VNP8-F1
#
_cell.length_a   1.000
_cell.length_b   1.000
_cell.length_c   1.000
_cell.angle_alpha   90.00
_cell.angle_beta   90.00
_cell.angle_gamma   90.00
#
_symmetry.space_group_name_H-M   'P 1'
#
loop_
_entity.id
_entity.type
_entity.pdbx_description
1 polymer ?
#
loop_
_entity_poly.entity_id
_entity_poly.type
_entity_poly.pdbx_seq_one_letter_code
_entity_poly.pdbx_strand_id
1 'polypeptide(L)'
;MSEERKDKIIQDGVSRRSVLGIGSAALAAAAFGELSAHAQTREGTRKAEGDHSSSNPGQENKPLLAENPHSNTPPPTDQGDVGPIWYSYDLTHKRIQEGGWTHQVTQRELPSSTEIAGVN
;
A
#
# COMPACT_ATOMS: atom_id res chain seq x y z
N MET A 1 71.60 -23.37 9.26
CA MET A 1 70.93 -22.26 8.53
C MET A 1 69.68 -22.74 7.79
N SER A 2 68.61 -23.13 8.50
CA SER A 2 67.36 -23.59 7.86
C SER A 2 66.08 -23.10 8.55
N GLU A 3 66.18 -22.07 9.40
CA GLU A 3 65.05 -21.54 10.16
C GLU A 3 64.81 -20.04 9.89
N GLU A 4 65.33 -19.50 8.79
CA GLU A 4 65.10 -18.09 8.40
C GLU A 4 64.22 -17.96 7.14
N ARG A 5 63.88 -19.08 6.49
CA ARG A 5 63.08 -19.11 5.25
C ARG A 5 61.61 -19.51 5.47
N LYS A 6 61.20 -19.81 6.70
CA LYS A 6 59.82 -20.17 7.06
C LYS A 6 58.99 -18.95 7.47
N ASP A 7 59.61 -17.96 8.10
CA ASP A 7 58.87 -16.79 8.62
C ASP A 7 58.37 -15.85 7.52
N LYS A 8 58.97 -15.89 6.33
CA LYS A 8 58.56 -15.03 5.20
C LYS A 8 57.33 -15.54 4.43
N ILE A 9 56.91 -16.79 4.64
CA ILE A 9 55.76 -17.40 3.93
C ILE A 9 54.47 -17.24 4.74
N ILE A 10 54.57 -17.04 6.06
CA ILE A 10 53.39 -16.95 6.95
C ILE A 10 52.83 -15.51 7.03
N GLN A 11 53.53 -14.49 6.51
CA GLN A 11 53.09 -13.10 6.58
C GLN A 11 52.27 -12.59 5.37
N ASP A 12 52.15 -13.35 4.28
CA ASP A 12 51.36 -12.93 3.10
C ASP A 12 49.94 -13.53 3.04
N GLY A 13 49.50 -14.20 4.11
CA GLY A 13 48.16 -14.75 4.23
C GLY A 13 47.15 -13.74 4.76
N VAL A 14 46.25 -13.27 3.89
CA VAL A 14 45.07 -12.41 4.18
C VAL A 14 45.39 -10.92 4.28
N SER A 15 45.67 -10.32 3.11
CA SER A 15 45.65 -8.87 2.92
C SER A 15 44.23 -8.31 3.02
N ARG A 16 44.05 -7.20 3.75
CA ARG A 16 42.77 -6.47 3.90
C ARG A 16 42.12 -6.08 2.56
N ARG A 17 42.92 -5.97 1.48
CA ARG A 17 42.42 -5.77 0.10
C ARG A 17 41.72 -6.99 -0.49
N SER A 18 42.08 -8.20 -0.08
CA SER A 18 41.37 -9.43 -0.47
C SER A 18 39.98 -9.48 0.17
N VAL A 19 39.85 -9.06 1.43
CA VAL A 19 38.57 -9.05 2.16
C VAL A 19 37.60 -8.00 1.60
N LEU A 20 38.09 -6.83 1.18
CA LEU A 20 37.25 -5.82 0.51
C LEU A 20 36.95 -6.14 -0.97
N GLY A 21 37.81 -6.92 -1.64
CA GLY A 21 37.60 -7.34 -3.03
C GLY A 21 36.60 -8.49 -3.19
N ILE A 22 36.46 -9.35 -2.18
CA ILE A 22 35.56 -10.52 -2.20
C ILE A 22 34.18 -10.18 -1.59
N GLY A 23 34.07 -9.11 -0.79
CA GLY A 23 32.82 -8.72 -0.10
C GLY A 23 31.73 -8.11 -1.00
N SER A 24 32.06 -7.56 -2.17
CA SER A 24 31.13 -6.78 -2.99
C SER A 24 30.08 -7.63 -3.74
N ALA A 25 30.37 -8.90 -4.01
CA ALA A 25 29.47 -9.77 -4.78
C ALA A 25 28.44 -10.49 -3.89
N ALA A 26 28.79 -10.84 -2.65
CA ALA A 26 27.92 -11.59 -1.75
C ALA A 26 26.83 -10.71 -1.10
N LEU A 27 27.13 -9.44 -0.80
CA LEU A 27 26.14 -8.53 -0.22
C LEU A 27 25.10 -8.03 -1.23
N ALA A 28 25.45 -7.96 -2.52
CA ALA A 28 24.49 -7.58 -3.55
C ALA A 28 23.35 -8.62 -3.67
N ALA A 29 23.63 -9.92 -3.53
CA ALA A 29 22.62 -10.97 -3.61
C ALA A 29 21.63 -10.96 -2.43
N ALA A 30 22.07 -10.54 -1.23
CA ALA A 30 21.21 -10.47 -0.05
C ALA A 30 20.25 -9.26 -0.08
N ALA A 31 20.62 -8.16 -0.75
CA ALA A 31 19.82 -6.95 -0.80
C ALA A 31 18.61 -7.02 -1.76
N PHE A 32 18.60 -7.96 -2.71
CA PHE A 32 17.50 -8.11 -3.68
C PHE A 32 16.46 -9.17 -3.30
N GLY A 33 16.70 -9.99 -2.27
CA GLY A 33 15.83 -11.11 -1.90
C GLY A 33 14.59 -10.74 -1.06
N GLU A 34 14.59 -9.56 -0.42
CA GLU A 34 13.56 -9.16 0.55
C GLU A 34 12.59 -8.06 0.05
N LEU A 35 12.66 -7.64 -1.22
CA LEU A 35 11.63 -6.79 -1.82
C LEU A 35 10.48 -7.63 -2.39
N SER A 36 9.95 -8.58 -1.61
CA SER A 36 8.64 -9.14 -1.94
C SER A 36 7.59 -8.12 -1.52
N ALA A 37 7.24 -7.21 -2.43
CA ALA A 37 6.04 -6.40 -2.27
C ALA A 37 4.88 -7.38 -2.01
N HIS A 38 4.35 -7.39 -0.78
CA HIS A 38 3.24 -8.26 -0.40
C HIS A 38 1.99 -7.82 -1.18
N ALA A 39 1.85 -8.33 -2.41
CA ALA A 39 0.60 -8.24 -3.13
C ALA A 39 -0.46 -8.95 -2.29
N GLN A 40 -1.55 -8.24 -1.95
CA GLN A 40 -2.65 -8.83 -1.19
C GLN A 40 -3.21 -10.01 -1.97
N THR A 41 -2.95 -11.22 -1.47
CA THR A 41 -3.51 -12.43 -2.07
C THR A 41 -4.94 -12.61 -1.58
N ARG A 42 -5.80 -13.16 -2.44
CA ARG A 42 -7.20 -13.45 -2.08
C ARG A 42 -7.32 -14.30 -0.81
N GLU A 43 -6.39 -15.23 -0.60
CA GLU A 43 -6.34 -16.07 0.60
C GLU A 43 -5.91 -15.28 1.84
N GLY A 44 -4.91 -14.39 1.71
CA GLY A 44 -4.50 -13.49 2.79
C GLY A 44 -5.63 -12.57 3.24
N THR A 45 -6.35 -11.97 2.29
CA THR A 45 -7.50 -11.09 2.61
C THR A 45 -8.63 -11.85 3.30
N ARG A 46 -9.00 -13.05 2.81
CA ARG A 46 -10.02 -13.89 3.48
C ARG A 46 -9.64 -14.25 4.91
N LYS A 47 -8.35 -14.48 5.18
CA LYS A 47 -7.87 -14.76 6.53
C LYS A 47 -7.98 -13.52 7.42
N ALA A 48 -7.57 -12.37 6.90
CA ALA A 48 -7.61 -11.09 7.60
C ALA A 48 -9.04 -10.63 7.94
N GLU A 49 -10.02 -10.93 7.08
CA GLU A 49 -11.44 -10.67 7.36
C GLU A 49 -11.93 -11.37 8.63
N GLY A 50 -11.47 -12.59 8.87
CA GLY A 50 -11.91 -13.45 9.99
C GLY A 50 -11.05 -13.35 11.26
N ASP A 51 -9.94 -12.61 11.24
CA ASP A 51 -9.08 -12.41 12.40
C ASP A 51 -9.16 -10.97 12.94
N HIS A 52 -8.23 -10.59 13.82
CA HIS A 52 -8.23 -9.28 14.45
C HIS A 52 -7.85 -8.14 13.50
N SER A 53 -7.36 -8.43 12.29
CA SER A 53 -6.93 -7.43 11.30
C SER A 53 -8.11 -6.62 10.74
N SER A 54 -9.33 -7.17 10.75
CA SER A 54 -10.55 -6.48 10.31
C SER A 54 -11.13 -5.54 11.38
N SER A 55 -10.61 -5.57 12.60
CA SER A 55 -11.10 -4.74 13.70
C SER A 55 -10.60 -3.30 13.59
N ASN A 56 -11.52 -2.33 13.57
CA ASN A 56 -11.21 -0.90 13.66
C ASN A 56 -11.47 -0.40 15.10
N PRO A 57 -10.43 -0.16 15.93
CA PRO A 57 -10.61 0.35 17.29
C PRO A 57 -10.92 1.86 17.36
N GLY A 58 -10.90 2.56 16.22
CA GLY A 58 -11.11 4.00 16.14
C GLY A 58 -12.57 4.44 16.29
N GLN A 59 -12.78 5.76 16.32
CA GLN A 59 -14.13 6.32 16.21
C GLN A 59 -14.66 6.11 14.79
N GLU A 60 -15.91 5.69 14.70
CA GLU A 60 -16.54 5.35 13.42
C GLU A 60 -17.94 5.92 13.30
N ASN A 61 -18.29 6.39 12.10
CA ASN A 61 -19.65 6.75 11.75
C ASN A 61 -20.45 5.48 11.40
N LYS A 62 -21.02 4.84 12.43
CA LYS A 62 -21.75 3.57 12.28
C LYS A 62 -22.92 3.64 11.28
N PRO A 63 -23.75 4.69 11.24
CA PRO A 63 -24.78 4.83 10.20
C PRO A 63 -24.20 4.78 8.78
N LEU A 64 -23.13 5.54 8.51
CA LEU A 64 -22.51 5.57 7.18
C LEU A 64 -21.86 4.22 6.81
N LEU A 65 -21.27 3.53 7.78
CA LEU A 65 -20.75 2.17 7.58
C LEU A 65 -21.87 1.19 7.21
N ALA A 66 -23.03 1.28 7.87
CA ALA A 66 -24.16 0.40 7.60
C ALA A 66 -24.73 0.59 6.19
N GLU A 67 -24.68 1.82 5.65
CA GLU A 67 -25.05 2.10 4.27
C GLU A 67 -24.03 1.56 3.26
N ASN A 68 -22.74 1.57 3.62
CA ASN A 68 -21.64 1.23 2.71
C ASN A 68 -20.65 0.22 3.31
N PRO A 69 -21.09 -0.99 3.68
CA PRO A 69 -20.25 -1.96 4.39
C PRO A 69 -19.04 -2.40 3.56
N HIS A 70 -19.24 -2.54 2.24
CA HIS A 70 -18.19 -2.99 1.31
C HIS A 70 -17.13 -1.93 1.00
N SER A 71 -17.38 -0.65 1.32
CA SER A 71 -16.35 0.38 1.21
C SER A 71 -15.27 0.24 2.29
N ASN A 72 -15.64 -0.26 3.47
CA ASN A 72 -14.71 -0.49 4.58
C ASN A 72 -14.16 -1.92 4.58
N THR A 73 -14.99 -2.89 4.20
CA THR A 73 -14.60 -4.31 4.09
C THR A 73 -14.92 -4.82 2.67
N PRO A 74 -14.05 -4.51 1.69
CA PRO A 74 -14.27 -4.91 0.31
C PRO A 74 -14.10 -6.42 0.14
N PRO A 75 -14.74 -7.04 -0.87
CA PRO A 75 -14.54 -8.44 -1.18
C PRO A 75 -13.07 -8.78 -1.46
N PRO A 76 -12.60 -10.01 -1.15
CA PRO A 76 -11.22 -10.46 -1.39
C PRO A 76 -10.77 -10.47 -2.87
N THR A 77 -11.71 -10.29 -3.80
CA THR A 77 -11.45 -10.22 -5.23
C THR A 77 -11.08 -8.82 -5.71
N ASP A 78 -11.37 -7.79 -4.91
CA ASP A 78 -11.12 -6.40 -5.27
C ASP A 78 -9.62 -6.11 -5.09
N GLN A 79 -9.03 -5.43 -6.08
CA GLN A 79 -7.59 -5.18 -6.15
C GLN A 79 -7.29 -3.85 -6.83
N GLY A 80 -6.14 -3.28 -6.47
CA GLY A 80 -5.64 -2.04 -7.05
C GLY A 80 -6.17 -0.79 -6.34
N ASP A 81 -5.75 0.35 -6.87
CA ASP A 81 -6.15 1.67 -6.38
C ASP A 81 -7.22 2.24 -7.33
N VAL A 82 -8.48 2.17 -6.89
CA VAL A 82 -9.63 2.68 -7.63
C VAL A 82 -10.08 3.95 -6.94
N GLY A 83 -10.07 5.07 -7.67
CA GLY A 83 -10.59 6.33 -7.15
C GLY A 83 -12.10 6.28 -6.88
N PRO A 84 -12.69 7.36 -6.35
CA PRO A 84 -14.13 7.40 -6.08
C PRO A 84 -14.96 7.14 -7.36
N ILE A 85 -15.89 6.19 -7.27
CA ILE A 85 -16.80 5.78 -8.37
C ILE A 85 -18.26 6.19 -8.12
N TRP A 86 -18.58 6.62 -6.90
CA TRP A 86 -19.91 7.04 -6.53
C TRP A 86 -19.83 8.20 -5.53
N TYR A 87 -20.89 9.01 -5.50
CA TYR A 87 -21.03 10.11 -4.55
C TYR A 87 -22.51 10.36 -4.29
N SER A 88 -22.89 10.65 -3.04
CA SER A 88 -24.29 10.94 -2.68
C SER A 88 -24.63 12.41 -2.86
N TYR A 89 -25.78 12.72 -3.44
CA TYR A 89 -26.29 14.09 -3.54
C TYR A 89 -26.55 14.73 -2.16
N ASP A 90 -26.86 13.93 -1.14
CA ASP A 90 -27.15 14.42 0.21
C ASP A 90 -25.92 15.01 0.93
N LEU A 91 -24.72 14.72 0.41
CA LEU A 91 -23.47 15.31 0.91
C LEU A 91 -23.12 16.63 0.20
N THR A 92 -23.84 16.99 -0.85
CA THR A 92 -23.61 18.23 -1.60
C THR A 92 -24.35 19.40 -0.97
N HIS A 93 -23.89 20.62 -1.27
CA HIS A 93 -24.57 21.82 -0.81
C HIS A 93 -25.97 21.94 -1.45
N LYS A 94 -27.01 21.97 -0.63
CA LYS A 94 -28.39 22.26 -1.05
C LYS A 94 -28.62 23.75 -1.19
N ARG A 95 -28.79 24.20 -2.44
CA ARG A 95 -29.24 25.56 -2.72
C ARG A 95 -30.76 25.61 -2.70
N ILE A 96 -31.32 26.35 -1.74
CA ILE A 96 -32.76 26.52 -1.56
C ILE A 96 -33.16 27.94 -2.00
N GLN A 97 -34.24 28.08 -2.76
CA GLN A 97 -34.80 29.34 -3.24
C GLN A 97 -36.33 29.27 -3.26
N GLU A 98 -36.99 30.42 -3.48
CA GLU A 98 -38.45 30.42 -3.72
C GLU A 98 -38.78 29.54 -4.94
N GLY A 99 -39.73 28.62 -4.78
CA GLY A 99 -40.11 27.67 -5.81
C GLY A 99 -39.31 26.36 -5.87
N GLY A 100 -38.26 26.16 -5.05
CA GLY A 100 -37.61 24.85 -4.97
C GLY A 100 -36.20 24.81 -4.40
N TRP A 101 -35.52 23.71 -4.67
CA TRP A 101 -34.13 23.47 -4.26
C TRP A 101 -33.38 22.71 -5.36
N THR A 102 -32.06 22.69 -5.26
CA THR A 102 -31.22 21.87 -6.14
C THR A 102 -29.95 21.39 -5.46
N HIS A 103 -29.49 20.21 -5.86
CA HIS A 103 -28.18 19.62 -5.61
C HIS A 103 -27.38 19.49 -6.91
N GLN A 104 -26.06 19.56 -6.82
CA GLN A 104 -25.18 19.29 -7.98
C GLN A 104 -24.00 18.41 -7.56
N VAL A 105 -23.71 17.40 -8.38
CA VAL A 105 -22.48 16.59 -8.30
C VAL A 105 -21.73 16.80 -9.61
N THR A 106 -20.55 17.39 -9.52
CA THR A 106 -19.70 17.65 -10.69
C THR A 106 -18.34 16.97 -10.50
N GLN A 107 -17.41 17.20 -11.43
CA GLN A 107 -16.02 16.74 -11.31
C GLN A 107 -15.33 17.15 -9.99
N ARG A 108 -15.84 18.18 -9.29
CA ARG A 108 -15.29 18.61 -7.99
C ARG A 108 -15.56 17.58 -6.89
N GLU A 109 -16.74 16.97 -6.91
CA GLU A 109 -17.15 15.94 -5.96
C GLU A 109 -16.76 14.53 -6.43
N LEU A 110 -16.87 14.27 -7.75
CA LEU A 110 -16.54 12.97 -8.36
C LEU A 110 -15.56 13.17 -9.54
N PRO A 111 -14.24 13.22 -9.28
CA PRO A 111 -13.23 13.58 -10.29
C PRO A 111 -13.16 12.65 -11.50
N SER A 112 -13.58 11.40 -11.34
CA SER A 112 -13.67 10.40 -12.42
C SER A 112 -14.71 10.77 -13.48
N SER A 113 -15.71 11.60 -13.14
CA SER A 113 -16.73 12.08 -14.08
C SER A 113 -16.28 13.39 -14.75
N THR A 114 -15.47 13.28 -15.80
CA THR A 114 -14.88 14.43 -16.50
C THR A 114 -15.83 15.10 -17.50
N GLU A 115 -16.75 14.33 -18.08
CA GLU A 115 -17.61 14.78 -19.18
C GLU A 115 -19.06 14.99 -18.77
N ILE A 116 -19.45 14.49 -17.60
CA ILE A 116 -20.84 14.46 -17.13
C ILE A 116 -20.93 15.07 -15.73
N ALA A 117 -21.99 15.84 -15.51
CA ALA A 117 -22.39 16.32 -14.19
C ALA A 117 -23.84 15.90 -13.92
N GLY A 118 -24.15 15.66 -12.65
CA GLY A 118 -25.48 15.26 -12.19
C GLY A 118 -26.13 16.36 -11.36
N VAL A 119 -27.45 16.53 -11.51
CA VAL A 119 -28.25 17.53 -10.78
C VAL A 119 -29.54 16.85 -10.30
N ASN A 120 -29.97 17.16 -9.08
CA ASN A 120 -31.26 16.75 -8.50
C ASN A 120 -32.02 17.97 -8.00
#